data_AF-A0A2E9ILZ2-F1
#
_entry.id   AF-A0A2E9ILZ2-F1
#
_cell.length_a   1.000
_cell.length_b   1.000
_cell.length_c   1.000
_cell.angle_alpha   90.00
_cell.angle_beta   90.00
_cell.angle_gamma   90.00
#
_symmetry.space_group_name_H-M   'P 1'
#
loop_
_entity.id
_entity.type
_entity.pdbx_description
1 polymer ?
#
loop_
_entity_poly.entity_id
_entity_poly.type
_entity_poly.pdbx_seq_one_letter_code
_entity_poly.pdbx_strand_id
1 'polypeptide(L)'
;MQKLERFLPGFNHVLCGKPPKTAFTQYREKLLKLRQSTLSELSSIFEGLIPLDKLSPNARGAHSRTRVYSRSVSFFGFLHQVLSPGMPCREVVRKVQSFCSEKNLPMPDSDNAAYCRARGKLDDELLDTIHTHISEKVQQRVMQNQRWKDRDVKVIDGTGITLPDTVENQKEFPQPSRQLPGCGFPVMKVVACFCLASGALLKWVETELKRHESRIMVKFIEHFRPGDVVL
;
A
#
# COMPACT_ATOMS: atom_id res chain seq x y z
N MET A 1 -3.83 -34.03 27.03
CA MET A 1 -2.84 -34.27 25.96
C MET A 1 -2.95 -35.73 25.55
N GLN A 2 -3.53 -36.03 24.38
CA GLN A 2 -3.60 -37.40 23.87
C GLN A 2 -2.19 -37.87 23.49
N LYS A 3 -1.77 -38.98 24.08
CA LYS A 3 -0.48 -39.62 23.81
C LYS A 3 -0.65 -40.44 22.52
N LEU A 4 -0.20 -39.88 21.39
CA LEU A 4 -0.21 -40.59 20.11
C LEU A 4 0.70 -41.83 20.22
N GLU A 5 0.09 -43.02 20.20
CA GLU A 5 0.83 -44.28 20.18
C GLU A 5 1.62 -44.45 18.88
N ARG A 6 2.82 -45.01 19.02
CA ARG A 6 3.79 -45.18 17.93
C ARG A 6 3.36 -46.33 17.02
N PHE A 7 2.95 -46.02 15.78
CA PHE A 7 2.60 -47.06 14.81
C PHE A 7 3.83 -47.84 14.29
N LEU A 8 5.04 -47.25 14.35
CA LEU A 8 6.31 -47.92 14.00
C LEU A 8 7.43 -47.48 14.96
N PRO A 9 7.91 -48.36 15.86
CA PRO A 9 9.03 -48.03 16.74
C PRO A 9 10.34 -47.96 15.94
N GLY A 10 10.98 -46.79 15.92
CA GLY A 10 12.31 -46.59 15.32
C GLY A 10 12.39 -45.55 14.18
N PHE A 11 11.26 -45.08 13.65
CA PHE A 11 11.25 -44.01 12.65
C PHE A 11 11.30 -42.61 13.29
N ASN A 12 12.25 -41.78 12.86
CA ASN A 12 12.40 -40.41 13.34
C ASN A 12 11.37 -39.50 12.66
N HIS A 13 10.59 -38.71 13.43
CA HIS A 13 9.56 -37.80 12.91
C HIS A 13 10.11 -36.73 11.95
N VAL A 14 11.43 -36.54 11.89
CA VAL A 14 12.12 -35.55 11.04
C VAL A 14 11.89 -35.79 9.54
N LEU A 15 11.50 -37.00 9.12
CA LEU A 15 11.30 -37.34 7.69
C LEU A 15 9.84 -37.24 7.21
N CYS A 16 8.86 -37.02 8.09
CA CYS A 16 7.44 -37.09 7.74
C CYS A 16 6.63 -35.85 8.20
N GLY A 17 7.21 -34.67 8.10
CA GLY A 17 6.51 -33.40 8.31
C GLY A 17 6.84 -32.40 7.21
N LYS A 18 5.84 -31.63 6.74
CA LYS A 18 6.14 -30.44 5.91
C LYS A 18 7.00 -29.50 6.76
N PRO A 19 8.14 -28.99 6.25
CA PRO A 19 8.96 -28.05 7.01
C PRO A 19 8.12 -26.83 7.40
N PRO A 20 8.38 -26.20 8.57
CA PRO A 20 7.66 -25.00 8.97
C PRO A 20 7.81 -23.95 7.88
N LYS A 21 6.69 -23.37 7.44
CA LYS A 21 6.71 -22.34 6.40
C LYS A 21 7.53 -21.15 6.88
N THR A 22 8.42 -20.64 6.03
CA THR A 22 9.15 -19.40 6.32
C THR A 22 8.17 -18.25 6.51
N ALA A 23 8.55 -17.24 7.31
CA ALA A 23 7.72 -16.05 7.52
C ALA A 23 7.30 -15.41 6.18
N PHE A 24 8.22 -15.32 5.22
CA PHE A 24 7.95 -14.81 3.88
C PHE A 24 6.86 -15.60 3.14
N THR A 25 6.89 -16.94 3.21
CA THR A 25 5.86 -17.80 2.60
C THR A 25 4.50 -17.56 3.24
N GLN A 26 4.46 -17.45 4.57
CA GLN A 26 3.23 -17.16 5.30
C GLN A 26 2.65 -15.77 4.91
N TYR A 27 3.51 -14.76 4.77
CA TYR A 27 3.08 -13.43 4.30
C TYR A 27 2.55 -13.47 2.87
N ARG A 28 3.21 -14.20 1.96
CA ARG A 28 2.74 -14.36 0.59
C ARG A 28 1.37 -15.03 0.53
N GLU A 29 1.13 -16.06 1.34
CA GLU A 29 -0.19 -16.71 1.41
C GLU A 29 -1.27 -15.77 1.95
N LYS A 30 -0.96 -14.97 2.97
CA LYS A 30 -1.88 -13.92 3.47
C LYS A 30 -2.20 -12.89 2.39
N LEU A 31 -1.19 -12.44 1.62
CA LEU A 31 -1.39 -11.53 0.49
C LEU A 31 -2.26 -12.14 -0.61
N LEU A 32 -2.09 -13.41 -0.93
CA LEU A 32 -2.93 -14.09 -1.92
C LEU A 32 -4.39 -14.13 -1.49
N LYS A 33 -4.66 -14.39 -0.21
CA LYS A 33 -6.03 -14.32 0.34
C LYS A 33 -6.62 -12.91 0.18
N LEU A 34 -5.87 -11.87 0.54
CA LEU A 34 -6.32 -10.47 0.39
C LEU A 34 -6.63 -10.10 -1.06
N ARG A 35 -5.87 -10.62 -2.03
CA ARG A 35 -6.13 -10.38 -3.46
C ARG A 35 -7.43 -11.03 -3.93
N GLN A 36 -7.79 -12.17 -3.34
CA GLN A 36 -9.03 -12.89 -3.64
C GLN A 36 -10.25 -12.30 -2.93
N SER A 37 -10.05 -11.54 -1.86
CA SER A 37 -11.12 -10.97 -1.05
C SER A 37 -12.09 -10.06 -1.81
N THR A 38 -13.33 -10.00 -1.31
CA THR A 38 -14.35 -9.04 -1.76
C THR A 38 -14.04 -7.64 -1.23
N LEU A 39 -14.73 -6.62 -1.75
CA LEU A 39 -14.60 -5.25 -1.23
C LEU A 39 -15.10 -5.14 0.22
N SER A 40 -16.17 -5.86 0.57
CA SER A 40 -16.68 -5.96 1.96
C SER A 40 -15.61 -6.49 2.90
N GLU A 41 -14.95 -7.59 2.49
CA GLU A 41 -13.92 -8.24 3.29
C GLU A 41 -12.70 -7.33 3.47
N LEU A 42 -12.25 -6.67 2.41
CA LEU A 42 -11.15 -5.70 2.51
C LEU A 42 -11.51 -4.56 3.47
N SER A 43 -12.71 -4.01 3.36
CA SER A 43 -13.17 -2.97 4.29
C SER A 43 -13.16 -3.46 5.73
N SER A 44 -13.63 -4.67 6.01
CA SER A 44 -13.63 -5.25 7.35
C SER A 44 -12.22 -5.52 7.89
N ILE A 45 -11.31 -6.02 7.03
CA ILE A 45 -9.91 -6.27 7.41
C ILE A 45 -9.20 -4.97 7.79
N PHE A 46 -9.47 -3.90 7.06
CA PHE A 46 -8.80 -2.61 7.24
C PHE A 46 -9.55 -1.62 8.12
N GLU A 47 -10.75 -1.93 8.61
CA GLU A 47 -11.55 -1.07 9.50
C GLU A 47 -10.77 -0.65 10.75
N GLY A 48 -9.97 -1.56 11.31
CA GLY A 48 -9.12 -1.29 12.46
C GLY A 48 -7.87 -0.45 12.15
N LEU A 49 -7.62 -0.07 10.90
CA LEU A 49 -6.43 0.68 10.47
C LEU A 49 -6.78 1.96 9.71
N ILE A 50 -7.80 1.93 8.87
CA ILE A 50 -8.22 3.02 8.00
C ILE A 50 -9.38 3.76 8.69
N PRO A 51 -9.28 5.09 8.87
CA PRO A 51 -10.35 5.87 9.48
C PRO A 51 -11.54 5.99 8.51
N LEU A 52 -12.50 5.07 8.62
CA LEU A 52 -13.65 4.99 7.70
C LEU A 52 -14.54 6.23 7.73
N ASP A 53 -14.52 7.00 8.82
CA ASP A 53 -15.17 8.31 8.95
C ASP A 53 -14.67 9.31 7.89
N LYS A 54 -13.38 9.26 7.55
CA LYS A 54 -12.78 10.12 6.51
C LYS A 54 -13.20 9.73 5.10
N LEU A 55 -13.64 8.50 4.91
CA LEU A 55 -14.17 7.99 3.63
C LEU A 55 -15.66 8.26 3.45
N SER A 56 -16.32 8.90 4.42
CA SER A 56 -17.71 9.33 4.33
C SER A 56 -17.89 10.41 3.24
N PRO A 57 -19.12 10.57 2.70
CA PRO A 57 -19.41 11.61 1.70
C PRO A 57 -19.10 13.01 2.24
N ASN A 58 -18.53 13.88 1.38
CA ASN A 58 -18.34 15.28 1.73
C ASN A 58 -19.67 16.02 1.88
N ALA A 59 -19.68 17.08 2.69
CA ALA A 59 -20.84 17.98 2.78
C ALA A 59 -21.18 18.66 1.43
N ARG A 60 -20.16 19.02 0.62
CA ARG A 60 -20.30 19.61 -0.73
C ARG A 60 -19.14 19.18 -1.64
N GLY A 61 -19.30 19.32 -2.97
CA GLY A 61 -18.22 19.07 -3.94
C GLY A 61 -18.06 17.61 -4.37
N ALA A 62 -16.84 17.21 -4.76
CA ALA A 62 -16.55 15.84 -5.18
C ALA A 62 -16.89 14.82 -4.07
N HIS A 63 -17.46 13.68 -4.46
CA HIS A 63 -17.95 12.62 -3.57
C HIS A 63 -19.00 13.05 -2.51
N SER A 64 -19.70 14.18 -2.69
CA SER A 64 -20.83 14.57 -1.82
C SER A 64 -22.09 13.73 -2.03
N ARG A 65 -22.28 13.20 -3.25
CA ARG A 65 -23.42 12.34 -3.60
C ARG A 65 -23.04 10.88 -3.49
N THR A 66 -23.89 10.08 -2.84
CA THR A 66 -23.80 8.63 -2.85
C THR A 66 -24.18 8.09 -4.24
N ARG A 67 -23.16 7.73 -5.03
CA ARG A 67 -23.29 6.99 -6.29
C ARG A 67 -22.75 5.57 -6.09
N VAL A 68 -22.91 4.69 -7.09
CA VAL A 68 -22.33 3.33 -7.05
C VAL A 68 -20.83 3.37 -6.72
N TYR A 69 -20.08 4.26 -7.38
CA TYR A 69 -18.70 4.58 -7.01
C TYR A 69 -18.66 5.74 -6.02
N SER A 70 -19.05 5.46 -4.78
CA SER A 70 -18.85 6.38 -3.65
C SER A 70 -17.35 6.56 -3.36
N ARG A 71 -16.99 7.50 -2.47
CA ARG A 71 -15.60 7.68 -2.04
C ARG A 71 -15.01 6.39 -1.47
N SER A 72 -15.72 5.77 -0.53
CA SER A 72 -15.32 4.50 0.09
C SER A 72 -15.15 3.39 -0.96
N VAL A 73 -16.12 3.20 -1.85
CA VAL A 73 -16.02 2.17 -2.91
C VAL A 73 -14.85 2.45 -3.87
N SER A 74 -14.62 3.71 -4.23
CA SER A 74 -13.51 4.11 -5.11
C SER A 74 -12.16 3.88 -4.44
N PHE A 75 -12.05 4.23 -3.15
CA PHE A 75 -10.86 4.00 -2.33
C PHE A 75 -10.55 2.51 -2.18
N PHE A 76 -11.51 1.68 -1.75
CA PHE A 76 -11.28 0.24 -1.60
C PHE A 76 -11.06 -0.47 -2.93
N GLY A 77 -11.74 -0.03 -4.00
CA GLY A 77 -11.46 -0.51 -5.35
C GLY A 77 -10.04 -0.20 -5.81
N PHE A 78 -9.56 1.03 -5.54
CA PHE A 78 -8.19 1.41 -5.85
C PHE A 78 -7.16 0.69 -4.96
N LEU A 79 -7.42 0.56 -3.67
CA LEU A 79 -6.58 -0.22 -2.75
C LEU A 79 -6.44 -1.67 -3.25
N HIS A 80 -7.55 -2.30 -3.66
CA HIS A 80 -7.51 -3.65 -4.23
C HIS A 80 -6.69 -3.72 -5.52
N GLN A 81 -6.81 -2.70 -6.38
CA GLN A 81 -6.02 -2.56 -7.60
C GLN A 81 -4.52 -2.46 -7.29
N VAL A 82 -4.13 -1.67 -6.29
CA VAL A 82 -2.72 -1.50 -5.86
C VAL A 82 -2.16 -2.78 -5.25
N LEU A 83 -2.96 -3.50 -4.45
CA LEU A 83 -2.55 -4.78 -3.84
C LEU A 83 -2.40 -5.91 -4.87
N SER A 84 -2.92 -5.72 -6.08
CA SER A 84 -2.98 -6.72 -7.16
C SER A 84 -2.18 -6.24 -8.39
N PRO A 85 -0.87 -6.56 -8.47
CA PRO A 85 -0.01 -6.13 -9.57
C PRO A 85 -0.63 -6.48 -10.94
N GLY A 86 -0.64 -5.50 -11.86
CA GLY A 86 -1.16 -5.68 -13.23
C GLY A 86 -2.68 -5.69 -13.36
N MET A 87 -3.43 -5.35 -12.30
CA MET A 87 -4.90 -5.35 -12.35
C MET A 87 -5.47 -4.21 -13.21
N PRO A 88 -6.21 -4.51 -14.30
CA PRO A 88 -6.84 -3.48 -15.09
C PRO A 88 -8.12 -2.96 -14.41
N CYS A 89 -8.50 -1.72 -14.71
CA CYS A 89 -9.68 -1.07 -14.12
C CYS A 89 -10.98 -1.87 -14.29
N ARG A 90 -11.11 -2.66 -15.37
CA ARG A 90 -12.28 -3.53 -15.59
C ARG A 90 -12.45 -4.62 -14.51
N GLU A 91 -11.36 -5.16 -13.96
CA GLU A 91 -11.48 -6.19 -12.91
C GLU A 91 -11.95 -5.55 -11.60
N VAL A 92 -11.56 -4.29 -11.34
CA VAL A 92 -12.08 -3.54 -10.20
C VAL A 92 -13.59 -3.31 -10.37
N VAL A 93 -14.05 -2.95 -11.57
CA VAL A 93 -15.48 -2.83 -11.88
C VAL A 93 -16.22 -4.14 -11.60
N ARG A 94 -15.69 -5.29 -12.04
CA ARG A 94 -16.27 -6.61 -11.76
C ARG A 94 -16.36 -6.91 -10.26
N LYS A 95 -15.36 -6.51 -9.48
CA LYS A 95 -15.43 -6.63 -8.02
C LYS A 95 -16.50 -5.74 -7.40
N VAL A 96 -16.69 -4.54 -7.92
CA VAL A 96 -17.80 -3.66 -7.50
C VAL A 96 -19.14 -4.28 -7.91
N GLN A 97 -19.27 -4.85 -9.11
CA GLN A 97 -20.48 -5.57 -9.53
C GLN A 97 -20.79 -6.76 -8.62
N SER A 98 -19.77 -7.56 -8.27
CA SER A 98 -19.90 -8.67 -7.33
C SER A 98 -20.38 -8.19 -5.95
N PHE A 99 -19.81 -7.09 -5.44
CA PHE A 99 -20.23 -6.47 -4.19
C PHE A 99 -21.68 -5.97 -4.25
N CYS A 100 -22.07 -5.31 -5.35
CA CYS A 100 -23.46 -4.88 -5.56
C CYS A 100 -24.41 -6.08 -5.61
N SER A 101 -24.04 -7.16 -6.28
CA SER A 101 -24.83 -8.40 -6.35
C SER A 101 -25.00 -9.05 -4.97
N GLU A 102 -23.93 -9.13 -4.16
CA GLU A 102 -23.97 -9.66 -2.79
C GLU A 102 -24.93 -8.86 -1.89
N LYS A 103 -24.98 -7.54 -2.09
CA LYS A 103 -25.81 -6.61 -1.31
C LYS A 103 -27.19 -6.34 -1.92
N ASN A 104 -27.58 -7.03 -2.99
CA ASN A 104 -28.83 -6.78 -3.74
C ASN A 104 -28.99 -5.31 -4.18
N LEU A 105 -27.90 -4.66 -4.55
CA LEU A 105 -27.86 -3.29 -5.07
C LEU A 105 -27.88 -3.29 -6.61
N PRO A 106 -28.31 -2.19 -7.25
CA PRO A 106 -28.23 -2.04 -8.71
C PRO A 106 -26.81 -2.26 -9.22
N MET A 107 -26.65 -3.17 -10.18
CA MET A 107 -25.36 -3.50 -10.76
C MET A 107 -24.89 -2.37 -11.69
N PRO A 108 -23.67 -1.83 -11.51
CA PRO A 108 -23.13 -0.86 -12.46
C PRO A 108 -22.83 -1.50 -13.81
N ASP A 109 -22.78 -0.66 -14.84
CA ASP A 109 -22.31 -1.06 -16.17
C ASP A 109 -20.86 -1.58 -16.12
N SER A 110 -20.50 -2.38 -17.13
CA SER A 110 -19.17 -2.96 -17.29
C SER A 110 -18.12 -1.95 -17.77
N ASP A 111 -18.54 -0.75 -18.20
CA ASP A 111 -17.64 0.36 -18.53
C ASP A 111 -16.87 0.86 -17.28
N ASN A 112 -15.56 1.04 -17.44
CA ASN A 112 -14.67 1.52 -16.39
C ASN A 112 -14.57 3.05 -16.31
N ALA A 113 -15.18 3.80 -17.22
CA ALA A 113 -15.09 5.26 -17.23
C ALA A 113 -15.64 5.89 -15.93
N ALA A 114 -16.72 5.33 -15.39
CA ALA A 114 -17.30 5.80 -14.13
C ALA A 114 -16.35 5.56 -12.94
N TYR A 115 -15.71 4.39 -12.88
CA TYR A 115 -14.70 4.07 -11.88
C TYR A 115 -13.47 4.97 -12.02
N CYS A 116 -12.92 5.14 -13.23
CA CYS A 116 -11.73 5.97 -13.46
C CYS A 116 -11.97 7.43 -13.06
N ARG A 117 -13.15 7.99 -13.39
CA ARG A 117 -13.55 9.35 -12.96
C ARG A 117 -13.74 9.48 -11.45
N ALA A 118 -14.18 8.42 -10.78
CA ALA A 118 -14.35 8.45 -9.33
C ALA A 118 -13.01 8.29 -8.61
N ARG A 119 -12.13 7.42 -9.11
CA ARG A 119 -10.74 7.25 -8.63
C ARG A 119 -9.95 8.55 -8.76
N GLY A 120 -10.04 9.24 -9.90
CA GLY A 120 -9.36 10.52 -10.12
C GLY A 120 -9.91 11.71 -9.30
N LYS A 121 -10.91 11.48 -8.45
CA LYS A 121 -11.44 12.48 -7.49
C LYS A 121 -11.05 12.18 -6.05
N LEU A 122 -10.29 11.10 -5.83
CA LEU A 122 -9.61 10.89 -4.57
C LEU A 122 -8.58 12.01 -4.44
N ASP A 123 -8.71 12.74 -3.36
CA ASP A 123 -7.93 13.93 -3.08
C ASP A 123 -6.66 13.56 -2.29
N ASP A 124 -5.56 14.25 -2.58
CA ASP A 124 -4.26 13.94 -2.00
C ASP A 124 -4.23 14.25 -0.49
N GLU A 125 -4.90 15.32 -0.04
CA GLU A 125 -4.99 15.68 1.39
C GLU A 125 -5.72 14.59 2.20
N LEU A 126 -6.78 14.00 1.62
CA LEU A 126 -7.44 12.83 2.20
C LEU A 126 -6.49 11.63 2.29
N LEU A 127 -5.73 11.34 1.24
CA LEU A 127 -4.79 10.20 1.21
C LEU A 127 -3.65 10.41 2.23
N ASP A 128 -3.12 11.62 2.34
CA ASP A 128 -2.11 12.00 3.33
C ASP A 128 -2.64 11.90 4.77
N THR A 129 -3.90 12.30 4.99
CA THR A 129 -4.56 12.14 6.29
C THR A 129 -4.67 10.67 6.68
N ILE A 130 -5.10 9.82 5.73
CA ILE A 130 -5.20 8.37 5.95
C ILE A 130 -3.81 7.76 6.19
N HIS A 131 -2.81 8.15 5.39
CA HIS A 131 -1.42 7.71 5.55
C HIS A 131 -0.87 8.06 6.94
N THR A 132 -1.07 9.30 7.38
CA THR A 132 -0.62 9.78 8.70
C THR A 132 -1.26 8.95 9.80
N HIS A 133 -2.58 8.75 9.76
CA HIS A 133 -3.31 7.94 10.74
C HIS A 133 -2.81 6.49 10.81
N ILE A 134 -2.64 5.84 9.64
CA ILE A 134 -2.15 4.46 9.58
C ILE A 134 -0.71 4.39 10.14
N SER A 135 0.14 5.34 9.74
CA SER A 135 1.54 5.38 10.16
C SER A 135 1.66 5.51 11.68
N GLU A 136 0.95 6.45 12.29
CA GLU A 136 0.93 6.65 13.74
C GLU A 136 0.42 5.41 14.47
N LYS A 137 -0.69 4.82 14.00
CA LYS A 137 -1.30 3.64 14.63
C LYS A 137 -0.39 2.41 14.57
N VAL A 138 0.32 2.24 13.46
CA VAL A 138 1.29 1.16 13.28
C VAL A 138 2.55 1.43 14.12
N GLN A 139 3.00 2.68 14.24
CA GLN A 139 4.10 3.05 15.14
C GLN A 139 3.78 2.77 16.61
N GLN A 140 2.55 3.08 17.06
CA GLN A 140 2.13 2.85 18.45
C GLN A 140 2.12 1.38 18.86
N ARG A 141 2.10 0.45 17.88
CA ARG A 141 2.13 -1.00 18.11
C ARG A 141 3.54 -1.57 18.21
N VAL A 142 4.57 -0.76 17.99
CA VAL A 142 5.97 -1.20 18.13
C VAL A 142 6.26 -1.52 19.59
N MET A 143 6.63 -2.78 19.84
CA MET A 143 7.01 -3.24 21.18
C MET A 143 8.48 -2.94 21.46
N GLN A 144 8.84 -2.81 22.74
CA GLN A 144 10.22 -2.51 23.13
C GLN A 144 11.24 -3.54 22.63
N ASN A 145 10.87 -4.82 22.59
CA ASN A 145 11.73 -5.90 22.08
C ASN A 145 11.92 -5.88 20.55
N GLN A 146 11.18 -5.04 19.82
CA GLN A 146 11.36 -4.82 18.39
C GLN A 146 12.27 -3.61 18.10
N ARG A 147 12.65 -2.86 19.14
CA ARG A 147 13.59 -1.75 19.04
C ARG A 147 15.02 -2.25 19.12
N TRP A 148 15.91 -1.61 18.37
CA TRP A 148 17.33 -1.95 18.41
C TRP A 148 17.99 -1.16 19.53
N LYS A 149 18.40 -1.85 20.60
CA LYS A 149 19.02 -1.22 21.79
C LYS A 149 18.19 -0.04 22.32
N ASP A 150 16.88 -0.24 22.44
CA ASP A 150 15.89 0.75 22.88
C ASP A 150 15.76 1.99 21.97
N ARG A 151 16.28 1.92 20.74
CA ARG A 151 16.22 3.00 19.75
C ARG A 151 15.32 2.64 18.56
N ASP A 152 14.71 3.67 17.99
CA ASP A 152 13.96 3.54 16.75
C ASP A 152 14.95 3.63 15.57
N VAL A 153 14.94 2.59 14.73
CA VAL A 153 15.76 2.53 13.51
C VAL A 153 14.92 3.00 12.33
N LYS A 154 15.43 3.97 11.59
CA LYS A 154 14.84 4.53 10.38
C LYS A 154 15.66 4.06 9.18
N VAL A 155 15.00 3.61 8.12
CA VAL A 155 15.66 3.16 6.89
C VAL A 155 15.28 4.11 5.77
N ILE A 156 16.28 4.68 5.10
CA ILE A 156 16.07 5.50 3.91
C ILE A 156 16.35 4.64 2.68
N ASP A 157 15.37 4.54 1.78
CA ASP A 157 15.51 3.81 0.53
C ASP A 157 14.89 4.60 -0.63
N GLY A 158 15.53 4.51 -1.80
CA GLY A 158 15.18 5.26 -3.00
C GLY A 158 14.73 4.36 -4.13
N THR A 159 13.63 4.72 -4.79
CA THR A 159 13.13 4.00 -5.97
C THR A 159 12.77 4.96 -7.10
N GLY A 160 12.78 4.46 -8.35
CA GLY A 160 12.37 5.19 -9.53
C GLY A 160 10.98 4.76 -10.00
N ILE A 161 10.11 5.72 -10.27
CA ILE A 161 8.76 5.52 -10.82
C ILE A 161 8.71 6.17 -12.21
N THR A 162 8.35 5.38 -13.22
CA THR A 162 8.11 5.88 -14.57
C THR A 162 6.77 6.60 -14.62
N LEU A 163 6.75 7.80 -15.21
CA LEU A 163 5.55 8.62 -15.35
C LEU A 163 5.06 8.63 -16.81
N PRO A 164 3.79 9.00 -17.06
CA PRO A 164 3.32 9.33 -18.41
C PRO A 164 4.18 10.42 -19.05
N ASP A 165 4.46 10.30 -20.35
CA ASP A 165 5.24 11.28 -21.10
C ASP A 165 4.42 12.54 -21.41
N THR A 166 4.38 13.45 -20.44
CA THR A 166 3.78 14.78 -20.60
C THR A 166 4.85 15.86 -20.44
N VAL A 167 4.60 17.05 -20.98
CA VAL A 167 5.53 18.18 -20.91
C VAL A 167 5.81 18.58 -19.45
N GLU A 168 4.79 18.52 -18.61
CA GLU A 168 4.86 18.81 -17.18
C GLU A 168 5.77 17.80 -16.47
N ASN A 169 5.55 16.50 -16.70
CA ASN A 169 6.35 15.44 -16.11
C ASN A 169 7.80 15.47 -16.62
N GLN A 170 8.04 15.73 -17.90
CA GLN A 170 9.42 15.85 -18.43
C GLN A 170 10.17 17.04 -17.84
N LYS A 171 9.45 18.14 -17.55
CA LYS A 171 10.05 19.33 -16.94
C LYS A 171 10.44 19.08 -15.49
N GLU A 172 9.60 18.40 -14.71
CA GLU A 172 9.82 18.15 -13.29
C GLU A 172 10.67 16.91 -13.00
N PHE A 173 10.44 15.83 -13.75
CA PHE A 173 11.05 14.51 -13.57
C PHE A 173 11.66 13.99 -14.89
N PRO A 174 12.70 14.66 -15.42
CA PRO A 174 13.21 14.38 -16.76
C PRO A 174 13.64 12.93 -16.92
N GLN A 175 13.53 12.44 -18.17
CA GLN A 175 14.02 11.12 -18.55
C GLN A 175 15.51 10.89 -18.16
N PRO A 176 15.91 9.63 -17.88
CA PRO A 176 17.29 9.25 -17.61
C PRO A 176 18.29 9.77 -18.66
N SER A 177 19.44 10.30 -18.20
CA SER A 177 20.47 10.89 -19.07
C SER A 177 21.12 9.92 -20.06
N ARG A 178 20.97 8.61 -19.85
CA ARG A 178 21.43 7.57 -20.79
C ARG A 178 20.53 7.44 -22.02
N GLN A 179 19.32 7.98 -21.97
CA GLN A 179 18.37 7.96 -23.08
C GLN A 179 18.47 9.29 -23.84
N LEU A 180 18.46 9.21 -25.18
CA LEU A 180 18.41 10.40 -26.03
C LEU A 180 17.09 11.17 -25.77
N PRO A 181 17.09 12.51 -25.86
CA PRO A 181 15.87 13.30 -25.71
C PRO A 181 14.71 12.76 -26.56
N GLY A 182 13.56 12.52 -25.95
CA GLY A 182 12.37 11.98 -26.61
C GLY A 182 12.38 10.45 -26.83
N CYS A 183 13.44 9.75 -26.42
CA CYS A 183 13.54 8.29 -26.51
C CYS A 183 13.30 7.58 -25.17
N GLY A 184 12.80 8.29 -24.16
CA GLY A 184 12.61 7.78 -22.81
C GLY A 184 11.42 8.43 -22.11
N PHE A 185 10.88 7.72 -21.13
CA PHE A 185 9.81 8.25 -20.29
C PHE A 185 10.40 9.09 -19.13
N PRO A 186 9.64 10.07 -18.61
CA PRO A 186 10.00 10.76 -17.38
C PRO A 186 10.12 9.75 -16.22
N VAL A 187 11.09 9.96 -15.33
CA VAL A 187 11.31 9.10 -14.16
C VAL A 187 11.46 9.94 -12.90
N MET A 188 10.48 9.79 -12.01
CA MET A 188 10.50 10.38 -10.68
C MET A 188 11.25 9.48 -9.71
N LYS A 189 12.18 10.04 -8.96
CA LYS A 189 12.76 9.36 -7.79
C LYS A 189 11.91 9.65 -6.56
N VAL A 190 11.50 8.60 -5.89
CA VAL A 190 10.86 8.67 -4.57
C VAL A 190 11.84 8.10 -3.56
N VAL A 191 12.29 8.94 -2.63
CA VAL A 191 13.08 8.51 -1.47
C VAL A 191 12.14 8.45 -0.28
N ALA A 192 12.10 7.31 0.39
CA ALA A 192 11.18 7.02 1.47
C ALA A 192 11.95 6.72 2.76
N CYS A 193 11.43 7.20 3.88
CA CYS A 193 11.88 6.90 5.22
C CYS A 193 10.91 5.91 5.86
N PHE A 194 11.41 4.75 6.27
CA PHE A 194 10.64 3.67 6.90
C PHE A 194 11.04 3.48 8.36
N CYS A 195 10.11 3.04 9.20
CA CYS A 195 10.46 2.47 10.50
C CYS A 195 10.84 1.00 10.33
N LEU A 196 12.06 0.62 10.72
CA LEU A 196 12.52 -0.77 10.58
C LEU A 196 11.68 -1.74 11.43
N ALA A 197 11.26 -1.32 12.63
CA ALA A 197 10.55 -2.18 13.57
C ALA A 197 9.13 -2.51 13.10
N SER A 198 8.42 -1.55 12.52
CA SER A 198 7.02 -1.71 12.09
C SER A 198 6.83 -1.87 10.58
N GLY A 199 7.83 -1.52 9.78
CA GLY A 199 7.74 -1.44 8.32
C GLY A 199 6.91 -0.26 7.80
N ALA A 200 6.45 0.66 8.65
CA ALA A 200 5.63 1.78 8.19
C ALA A 200 6.46 2.78 7.37
N LEU A 201 5.90 3.24 6.26
CA LEU A 201 6.37 4.41 5.53
C LEU A 201 6.07 5.66 6.35
N LEU A 202 7.08 6.36 6.84
CA LEU A 202 6.92 7.53 7.72
C LEU A 202 6.81 8.83 6.92
N LYS A 203 7.66 8.97 5.92
CA LYS A 203 7.75 10.15 5.07
C LYS A 203 8.38 9.78 3.74
N TRP A 204 8.07 10.51 2.69
CA TRP A 204 8.78 10.40 1.42
C TRP A 204 9.07 11.78 0.83
N VAL A 205 9.98 11.80 -0.13
CA VAL A 205 10.34 12.96 -0.93
C VAL A 205 10.42 12.54 -2.38
N GLU A 206 9.73 13.28 -3.23
CA GLU A 206 9.80 13.17 -4.68
C GLU A 206 10.88 14.12 -5.22
N THR A 207 11.65 13.65 -6.21
CA THR A 207 12.72 14.44 -6.83
C THR A 207 13.16 13.85 -8.16
N GLU A 208 14.03 14.58 -8.86
CA GLU A 208 14.65 14.12 -10.10
C GLU A 208 15.55 12.89 -9.88
N LEU A 209 15.54 11.95 -10.84
CA LEU A 209 16.33 10.72 -10.77
C LEU A 209 17.84 10.95 -10.52
N LYS A 210 18.39 12.04 -11.03
CA LYS A 210 19.82 12.38 -10.92
C LYS A 210 20.25 12.87 -9.53
N ARG A 211 19.31 13.26 -8.66
CA ARG A 211 19.66 13.75 -7.31
C ARG A 211 20.15 12.61 -6.43
N HIS A 212 21.30 12.81 -5.80
CA HIS A 212 21.88 11.83 -4.88
C HIS A 212 21.12 11.79 -3.55
N GLU A 213 20.90 10.59 -3.00
CA GLU A 213 20.12 10.34 -1.79
C GLU A 213 20.68 11.05 -0.55
N SER A 214 22.00 11.13 -0.41
CA SER A 214 22.64 11.88 0.68
C SER A 214 22.23 13.37 0.72
N ARG A 215 21.95 13.99 -0.43
CA ARG A 215 21.45 15.39 -0.48
C ARG A 215 19.97 15.48 -0.10
N ILE A 216 19.22 14.39 -0.32
CA ILE A 216 17.80 14.30 -0.01
C ILE A 216 17.61 14.03 1.48
N MET A 217 18.56 13.32 2.12
CA MET A 217 18.58 13.04 3.56
C MET A 217 18.33 14.29 4.42
N VAL A 218 18.85 15.45 3.99
CA VAL A 218 18.66 16.74 4.68
C VAL A 218 17.17 17.08 4.88
N LYS A 219 16.30 16.71 3.93
CA LYS A 219 14.85 16.95 4.03
C LYS A 219 14.17 16.08 5.09
N PHE A 220 14.81 15.01 5.55
CA PHE A 220 14.29 14.14 6.60
C PHE A 220 14.79 14.54 8.00
N ILE A 221 15.79 15.41 8.12
CA ILE A 221 16.41 15.76 9.42
C ILE A 221 15.37 16.26 10.43
N GLU A 222 14.44 17.10 9.99
CA GLU A 222 13.36 17.65 10.84
C GLU A 222 12.38 16.56 11.34
N HIS A 223 12.36 15.39 10.71
CA HIS A 223 11.49 14.27 11.09
C HIS A 223 12.19 13.29 12.04
N PHE A 224 13.50 13.42 12.27
CA PHE A 224 14.24 12.55 13.18
C PHE A 224 14.28 13.12 14.59
N ARG A 225 14.25 12.22 15.57
CA ARG A 225 14.35 12.57 16.99
C ARG A 225 15.74 12.25 17.52
N PRO A 226 16.21 12.99 18.55
CA PRO A 226 17.42 12.60 19.26
C PRO A 226 17.35 11.15 19.72
N GLY A 227 18.30 10.35 19.28
CA GLY A 227 18.39 8.93 19.62
C GLY A 227 18.00 7.97 18.50
N ASP A 228 17.32 8.45 17.44
CA ASP A 228 17.04 7.67 16.23
C ASP A 228 18.34 7.20 15.57
N VAL A 229 18.29 6.03 14.96
CA VAL A 229 19.39 5.45 14.18
C VAL A 229 18.95 5.41 12.74
N VAL A 230 19.68 6.06 11.84
CA VAL A 230 19.34 6.12 10.41
C VAL A 230 20.27 5.22 9.62
N LEU A 231 19.69 4.37 8.78
CA LEU A 231 20.35 3.50 7.81
C LEU A 231 20.12 4.01 6.39
#